data_AF-A0A8B8BW64-F1
#
_entry.id   AF-A0A8B8BW64-F1
#
_cell.length_a   1.000
_cell.length_b   1.000
_cell.length_c   1.000
_cell.angle_alpha   90.00
_cell.angle_beta   90.00
_cell.angle_gamma   90.00
#
_symmetry.space_group_name_H-M   'P 1'
#
loop_
_entity.id
_entity.type
_entity.pdbx_description
1 polymer ?
#
loop_
_entity_poly.entity_id
_entity_poly.type
_entity_poly.pdbx_seq_one_letter_code
_entity_poly.pdbx_strand_id
1 'polypeptide(L)'
;MDSFQDVIRCELCDTPVPPKHCDICEHEEHKTENILKMIETKKELMQKDLQNLQKSIYPKYEEAATNIQTQLSDANEYFQRLITLLDKQGRALHTEIDTIIQGMVSDINEMKAQHKAAIDRREDAINRTITEIERGDLLRSVQTKSGNNPQGIAVIKSRGLVYSDYKDSSINLLVTLNTSARTRT
;
A
#
# COMPACT_ATOMS: atom_id res chain seq x y z
N MET A 1 16.75 58.13 46.66
CA MET A 1 15.98 59.02 47.55
C MET A 1 14.54 58.78 47.20
N ASP A 2 13.94 57.78 47.83
CA ASP A 2 12.56 57.38 47.51
C ASP A 2 11.64 58.22 48.39
N SER A 3 11.02 59.21 47.75
CA SER A 3 10.09 60.14 48.37
C SER A 3 8.85 59.37 48.83
N PHE A 4 8.72 59.19 50.15
CA PHE A 4 7.53 58.68 50.85
C PHE A 4 6.32 59.65 50.80
N GLN A 5 6.06 60.31 49.68
CA GLN A 5 5.02 61.34 49.57
C GLN A 5 3.81 60.91 48.73
N ASP A 6 3.15 59.81 49.09
CA ASP A 6 1.91 59.44 48.42
C ASP A 6 0.91 58.71 49.34
N VAL A 7 0.58 59.29 50.50
CA VAL A 7 -0.28 58.60 51.48
C VAL A 7 -1.17 59.54 52.32
N ILE A 8 -1.86 60.54 51.73
CA ILE A 8 -3.13 61.08 52.26
C ILE A 8 -3.98 61.53 51.05
N ARG A 9 -4.93 60.71 50.59
CA ARG A 9 -5.94 61.12 49.59
C ARG A 9 -7.32 61.11 50.23
N CYS A 10 -8.12 62.12 49.93
CA CYS A 10 -9.54 62.14 50.26
C CYS A 10 -10.29 61.26 49.25
N GLU A 11 -11.13 60.31 49.70
CA GLU A 11 -11.87 59.39 48.83
C GLU A 11 -12.81 60.10 47.83
N LEU A 12 -13.13 61.38 48.06
CA LEU A 12 -13.97 62.20 47.18
C LEU A 12 -13.20 63.08 46.18
N CYS A 13 -11.89 63.30 46.38
CA CYS A 13 -11.14 64.33 45.63
C CYS A 13 -9.96 63.78 44.83
N ASP A 14 -9.48 62.57 45.16
CA ASP A 14 -8.35 61.85 44.53
C ASP A 14 -7.04 62.67 44.35
N THR A 15 -6.93 63.84 45.01
CA THR A 15 -5.77 64.73 44.93
C THR A 15 -4.65 64.31 45.88
N PRO A 16 -3.36 64.36 45.47
CA PRO A 16 -2.26 63.74 46.22
C PRO A 16 -1.90 64.42 47.55
N VAL A 17 -2.30 65.68 47.77
CA VAL A 17 -2.06 66.42 49.01
C VAL A 17 -3.23 67.40 49.21
N PRO A 18 -4.16 67.18 50.14
CA PRO A 18 -5.17 68.18 50.40
C PRO A 18 -4.50 69.37 51.13
N PRO A 19 -4.66 70.62 50.65
CA PRO A 19 -4.52 71.78 51.52
C PRO A 19 -5.51 71.60 52.68
N LYS A 20 -5.24 72.20 53.85
CA LYS A 20 -6.12 72.10 55.03
C LYS A 20 -7.59 72.54 54.77
N HIS A 21 -7.87 73.11 53.61
CA HIS A 21 -9.18 73.50 53.13
C HIS A 21 -9.40 72.99 51.69
N CYS A 22 -10.56 72.41 51.43
CA CYS A 22 -11.02 71.99 50.10
C CYS A 22 -12.22 72.85 49.68
N ASP A 23 -12.05 73.68 48.65
CA ASP A 23 -13.10 74.58 48.12
C ASP A 23 -14.28 73.83 47.46
N ILE A 24 -14.08 72.56 47.09
CA ILE A 24 -15.13 71.71 46.50
C ILE A 24 -16.01 71.07 47.60
N CYS A 25 -15.48 70.94 48.82
CA CYS A 25 -16.06 70.13 49.89
C CYS A 25 -16.69 70.95 51.04
N GLU A 26 -16.21 72.18 51.27
CA GLU A 26 -16.69 73.11 52.32
C GLU A 26 -16.70 72.56 53.78
N HIS A 27 -15.74 71.72 54.17
CA HIS A 27 -15.53 71.36 55.58
C HIS A 27 -14.05 71.42 56.01
N GLU A 28 -13.76 72.04 57.16
CA GLU A 28 -12.40 72.28 57.71
C GLU A 28 -11.73 71.05 58.35
N GLU A 29 -12.36 69.88 58.31
CA GLU A 29 -11.83 68.65 58.92
C GLU A 29 -11.40 67.63 57.88
N HIS A 30 -10.39 67.96 57.07
CA HIS A 30 -9.49 66.90 56.61
C HIS A 30 -8.76 66.38 57.85
N LYS A 31 -9.43 65.53 58.63
CA LYS A 31 -8.75 64.68 59.61
C LYS A 31 -7.74 63.90 58.80
N THR A 32 -6.47 64.20 59.03
CA THR A 32 -5.38 63.28 58.74
C THR A 32 -5.72 62.01 59.48
N GLU A 33 -6.48 61.11 58.84
CA GLU A 33 -6.54 59.75 59.29
C GLU A 33 -5.08 59.31 59.38
N ASN A 34 -4.71 58.96 60.61
CA ASN A 34 -3.33 58.69 60.97
C ASN A 34 -2.77 57.71 59.94
N ILE A 35 -1.72 58.08 59.21
CA ILE A 35 -1.16 57.29 58.09
C ILE A 35 -1.00 55.82 58.48
N LEU A 36 -0.68 55.58 59.75
CA LEU A 36 -0.63 54.25 60.38
C LEU A 36 -1.94 53.45 60.25
N LYS A 37 -3.10 54.06 60.51
CA LYS A 37 -4.42 53.44 60.37
C LYS A 37 -4.71 53.06 58.92
N MET A 38 -4.38 53.93 57.96
CA MET A 38 -4.58 53.62 56.54
C MET A 38 -3.64 52.52 56.04
N ILE A 39 -2.39 52.52 56.50
CA ILE A 39 -1.43 51.44 56.22
C ILE A 39 -1.96 50.12 56.78
N GLU A 40 -2.48 50.09 58.01
CA GLU A 40 -3.02 48.88 58.61
C GLU A 40 -4.25 48.36 57.83
N THR A 41 -5.19 49.24 57.45
CA THR A 41 -6.35 48.85 56.62
C THR A 41 -5.92 48.30 55.26
N LYS A 42 -4.98 48.96 54.57
CA LYS A 42 -4.48 48.46 53.27
C LYS A 42 -3.74 47.14 53.42
N LYS A 43 -2.99 46.94 54.50
CA LYS A 43 -2.30 45.68 54.82
C LYS A 43 -3.30 44.54 55.04
N GLU A 44 -4.40 44.78 55.75
CA GLU A 44 -5.47 43.79 55.92
C GLU A 44 -6.13 43.44 54.58
N LEU A 45 -6.41 44.43 53.73
CA LEU A 45 -6.94 44.20 52.37
C LEU A 45 -5.98 43.37 51.52
N MET A 46 -4.70 43.73 51.50
CA MET A 46 -3.67 42.96 50.78
C MET A 46 -3.55 41.53 51.29
N GLN A 47 -3.66 41.31 52.60
CA GLN A 47 -3.67 39.95 53.17
C GLN A 47 -4.91 39.17 52.75
N LYS A 48 -6.08 39.80 52.73
CA LYS A 48 -7.33 39.17 52.28
C LYS A 48 -7.27 38.82 50.79
N ASP A 49 -6.75 39.72 49.96
CA ASP A 49 -6.57 39.49 48.52
C ASP A 49 -5.56 38.38 48.26
N LEU A 50 -4.45 38.34 49.00
CA LEU A 50 -3.47 37.27 48.91
C LEU A 50 -4.09 35.92 49.28
N GLN A 51 -4.88 35.86 50.35
CA GLN A 51 -5.58 34.64 50.72
C GLN A 51 -6.62 34.22 49.67
N ASN A 52 -7.35 35.18 49.09
CA ASN A 52 -8.30 34.90 48.01
C ASN A 52 -7.59 34.33 46.78
N LEU A 53 -6.48 34.96 46.38
CA LEU A 53 -5.65 34.51 45.27
C LEU A 53 -5.15 33.08 45.51
N GLN A 54 -4.57 32.80 46.68
CA GLN A 54 -4.00 31.49 46.99
C GLN A 54 -5.04 30.39 47.16
N LYS A 55 -6.17 30.67 47.84
CA LYS A 55 -7.13 29.62 48.23
C LYS A 55 -8.29 29.45 47.28
N SER A 56 -8.64 30.48 46.51
CA SER A 56 -9.82 30.46 45.63
C SER A 56 -9.44 30.52 44.15
N ILE A 57 -8.46 31.35 43.78
CA ILE A 57 -8.10 31.57 42.37
C ILE A 57 -7.09 30.52 41.90
N TYR A 58 -5.96 30.39 42.61
CA TYR A 58 -4.85 29.52 42.22
C TYR A 58 -5.26 28.05 41.99
N PRO A 59 -6.06 27.39 42.85
CA PRO A 59 -6.44 25.99 42.64
C PRO A 59 -7.22 25.75 41.34
N LYS A 60 -8.01 26.74 40.88
CA LYS A 60 -8.76 26.63 39.62
C LYS A 60 -7.83 26.61 38.41
N TYR A 61 -6.72 27.34 38.47
CA TYR A 61 -5.71 27.34 37.42
C TYR A 61 -4.87 26.05 37.45
N GLU A 62 -4.57 25.54 38.65
CA GLU A 62 -3.91 24.24 38.80
C GLU A 62 -4.77 23.10 38.23
N GLU A 63 -6.07 23.07 38.58
CA GLU A 63 -7.03 22.11 38.03
C GLU A 63 -7.15 22.23 36.50
N ALA A 64 -7.25 23.46 35.97
CA ALA A 64 -7.30 23.68 34.53
C ALA A 64 -6.03 23.15 33.84
N ALA A 65 -4.84 23.35 34.43
CA ALA A 65 -3.59 22.83 33.89
C ALA A 65 -3.57 21.29 33.86
N THR A 66 -4.00 20.62 34.94
CA THR A 66 -4.11 19.16 34.99
C THR A 66 -5.13 18.62 33.98
N ASN A 67 -6.27 19.29 33.83
CA ASN A 67 -7.29 18.90 32.86
C ASN A 67 -6.79 19.01 31.42
N ILE A 68 -6.05 20.08 31.08
CA ILE A 68 -5.43 20.25 29.75
C ILE A 68 -4.42 19.12 29.48
N GLN A 69 -3.59 18.76 30.45
CA GLN A 69 -2.62 17.66 30.31
C GLN A 69 -3.30 16.30 30.11
N THR A 70 -4.41 16.06 30.81
CA THR A 70 -5.19 14.83 30.66
C THR A 70 -5.79 14.75 29.25
N GLN A 71 -6.46 15.81 28.79
CA GLN A 71 -7.03 15.87 27.44
C GLN A 71 -5.97 15.69 26.35
N LEU A 72 -4.76 16.25 26.54
CA LEU A 72 -3.65 16.06 25.61
C LEU A 72 -3.22 14.59 25.54
N SER A 73 -3.16 13.92 26.68
CA SER A 73 -2.79 12.50 26.76
C SER A 73 -3.85 11.61 26.10
N ASP A 74 -5.13 11.85 26.39
CA ASP A 74 -6.26 11.13 25.80
C ASP A 74 -6.31 11.31 24.29
N ALA A 75 -6.12 12.55 23.80
CA ALA A 75 -6.07 12.84 22.37
C ALA A 75 -4.91 12.12 21.68
N ASN A 76 -3.72 12.14 22.30
CA ASN A 76 -2.56 11.44 21.76
C ASN A 76 -2.79 9.93 21.70
N GLU A 77 -3.34 9.34 22.76
CA GLU A 77 -3.68 7.91 22.77
C GLU A 77 -4.69 7.56 21.66
N TYR A 78 -5.74 8.37 21.49
CA TYR A 78 -6.73 8.20 20.43
C TYR A 78 -6.09 8.20 19.03
N PHE A 79 -5.25 9.20 18.73
CA PHE A 79 -4.61 9.28 17.43
C PHE A 79 -3.60 8.16 17.19
N GLN A 80 -2.85 7.73 18.22
CA GLN A 80 -1.97 6.56 18.10
C GLN A 80 -2.75 5.28 17.79
N ARG A 81 -3.90 5.06 18.44
CA ARG A 81 -4.79 3.94 18.12
C ARG A 81 -5.29 3.99 16.67
N LEU A 82 -5.67 5.16 16.17
CA LEU A 82 -6.08 5.31 14.77
C LEU A 82 -4.95 4.97 13.78
N ILE A 83 -3.74 5.48 14.03
CA ILE A 83 -2.57 5.20 13.19
C ILE A 83 -2.29 3.69 13.14
N THR A 84 -2.29 3.01 14.30
CA THR A 84 -2.03 1.56 14.36
C THR A 84 -3.10 0.73 13.66
N LEU A 85 -4.37 1.12 13.75
CA LEU A 85 -5.47 0.46 13.03
C LEU A 85 -5.33 0.62 11.52
N LEU A 86 -5.05 1.84 11.05
CA LEU A 86 -4.87 2.12 9.64
C LEU A 86 -3.67 1.35 9.05
N ASP A 87 -2.55 1.34 9.78
CA ASP A 87 -1.35 0.60 9.43
C ASP A 87 -1.59 -0.92 9.39
N LYS A 88 -2.35 -1.47 10.34
CA LYS A 88 -2.77 -2.88 10.33
C LYS A 88 -3.64 -3.21 9.11
N GLN A 89 -4.57 -2.34 8.75
CA GLN A 89 -5.42 -2.52 7.57
C GLN A 89 -4.60 -2.43 6.28
N GLY A 90 -3.67 -1.47 6.18
CA GLY A 90 -2.77 -1.34 5.03
C GLY A 90 -1.93 -2.60 4.82
N ARG A 91 -1.38 -3.19 5.89
CA ARG A 91 -0.67 -4.47 5.81
C ARG A 91 -1.54 -5.62 5.33
N ALA A 92 -2.79 -5.69 5.80
CA ALA A 92 -3.72 -6.73 5.36
C ALA A 92 -4.02 -6.61 3.86
N LEU A 93 -4.27 -5.40 3.37
CA LEU A 93 -4.50 -5.14 1.95
C LEU A 93 -3.27 -5.50 1.10
N HIS A 94 -2.06 -5.11 1.52
CA HIS A 94 -0.84 -5.52 0.82
C HIS A 94 -0.70 -7.05 0.75
N THR A 95 -1.03 -7.76 1.82
CA THR A 95 -0.97 -9.23 1.86
C THR A 95 -1.97 -9.87 0.89
N GLU A 96 -3.18 -9.32 0.77
CA GLU A 96 -4.17 -9.80 -0.20
C GLU A 96 -3.71 -9.58 -1.64
N ILE A 97 -3.16 -8.40 -1.93
CA ILE A 97 -2.59 -8.09 -3.26
C ILE A 97 -1.46 -9.07 -3.60
N ASP A 98 -0.52 -9.30 -2.68
CA ASP A 98 0.60 -10.22 -2.88
C ASP A 98 0.10 -11.65 -3.14
N THR A 99 -0.93 -12.09 -2.44
CA THR A 99 -1.53 -13.42 -2.62
C THR A 99 -2.11 -13.57 -4.04
N ILE A 100 -2.81 -12.53 -4.54
CA ILE A 100 -3.36 -12.53 -5.90
C ILE A 100 -2.23 -12.57 -6.94
N ILE A 101 -1.19 -11.74 -6.76
CA ILE A 101 -0.03 -11.71 -7.67
C ILE A 101 0.67 -13.07 -7.70
N GLN A 102 0.88 -13.71 -6.56
CA GLN A 102 1.48 -15.04 -6.47
C GLN A 102 0.66 -16.11 -7.18
N GLY A 103 -0.68 -16.04 -7.09
CA GLY A 103 -1.58 -16.88 -7.87
C GLY A 103 -1.33 -16.73 -9.37
N MET A 104 -1.33 -15.49 -9.87
CA MET A 104 -1.08 -15.22 -11.30
C MET A 104 0.30 -15.70 -11.77
N VAL A 105 1.34 -15.52 -10.95
CA VAL A 105 2.70 -16.02 -11.25
C VAL A 105 2.73 -17.56 -11.30
N SER A 106 1.98 -18.22 -10.42
CA SER A 106 1.86 -19.68 -10.40
C SER A 106 1.20 -20.20 -11.68
N ASP A 107 0.10 -19.57 -12.11
CA ASP A 107 -0.59 -19.91 -13.36
C ASP A 107 0.34 -19.76 -14.58
N ILE A 108 1.11 -18.66 -14.64
CA ILE A 108 2.10 -18.42 -15.70
C ILE A 108 3.18 -19.51 -15.72
N ASN A 109 3.68 -19.91 -14.55
CA ASN A 109 4.70 -20.95 -14.44
C ASN A 109 4.16 -22.32 -14.85
N GLU A 110 2.91 -22.64 -14.51
CA GLU A 110 2.26 -23.87 -14.96
C GLU A 110 2.11 -23.89 -16.48
N MET A 111 1.57 -22.81 -17.07
CA MET A 111 1.45 -22.69 -18.52
C MET A 111 2.80 -22.84 -19.22
N LYS A 112 3.86 -22.21 -18.67
CA LYS A 112 5.23 -22.34 -19.18
C LYS A 112 5.72 -23.80 -19.15
N ALA A 113 5.48 -24.52 -18.06
CA ALA A 113 5.87 -25.93 -17.92
C ALA A 113 5.13 -26.83 -18.93
N GLN A 114 3.82 -26.63 -19.08
CA GLN A 114 3.00 -27.38 -20.05
C GLN A 114 3.47 -27.14 -21.49
N HIS A 115 3.71 -25.89 -21.87
CA HIS A 115 4.24 -25.55 -23.19
C HIS A 115 5.61 -26.17 -23.44
N LYS A 116 6.51 -26.13 -22.47
CA LYS A 116 7.83 -26.77 -22.57
C LYS A 116 7.69 -28.28 -22.80
N ALA A 117 6.89 -28.97 -21.98
CA ALA A 117 6.69 -30.41 -22.12
C ALA A 117 6.09 -30.79 -23.48
N ALA A 118 5.21 -29.96 -24.05
CA ALA A 118 4.65 -30.18 -25.38
C ALA A 118 5.71 -30.03 -26.49
N ILE A 119 6.64 -29.08 -26.35
CA ILE A 119 7.76 -28.90 -27.28
C ILE A 119 8.72 -30.08 -27.19
N ASP A 120 9.13 -30.47 -25.97
CA ASP A 120 10.06 -31.58 -25.75
C ASP A 120 9.52 -32.89 -26.38
N ARG A 121 8.22 -33.17 -26.24
CA ARG A 121 7.58 -34.34 -26.89
C ARG A 121 7.62 -34.31 -28.42
N ARG A 122 7.48 -33.12 -29.01
CA ARG A 122 7.55 -32.96 -30.47
C ARG A 122 8.96 -33.17 -30.96
N GLU A 123 9.94 -32.64 -30.24
CA GLU A 123 11.35 -32.86 -30.51
C GLU A 123 11.70 -34.35 -30.47
N ASP A 124 11.28 -35.07 -29.42
CA ASP A 124 11.48 -36.52 -29.31
C ASP A 124 10.87 -37.30 -30.49
N ALA A 125 9.65 -36.94 -30.93
CA ALA A 125 9.00 -37.60 -32.05
C ALA A 125 9.73 -37.36 -33.39
N ILE A 126 10.22 -36.13 -33.60
CA ILE A 126 11.03 -35.77 -34.78
C ILE A 126 12.34 -36.55 -34.75
N ASN A 127 13.04 -36.57 -33.61
CA ASN A 127 14.30 -37.28 -33.47
C ASN A 127 14.14 -38.79 -33.73
N ARG A 128 13.06 -39.42 -33.23
CA ARG A 128 12.74 -40.82 -33.57
C ARG A 128 12.54 -41.04 -35.07
N THR A 129 11.79 -40.14 -35.73
CA THR A 129 11.54 -40.21 -37.17
C THR A 129 12.85 -40.08 -37.96
N ILE A 130 13.76 -39.19 -37.53
CA ILE A 130 15.09 -39.05 -38.13
C ILE A 130 15.87 -40.37 -38.02
N THR A 131 15.88 -41.00 -36.85
CA THR A 131 16.54 -42.29 -36.65
C THR A 131 15.97 -43.40 -37.54
N GLU A 132 14.65 -43.44 -37.76
CA GLU A 132 14.02 -44.40 -38.68
C GLU A 132 14.43 -44.15 -40.14
N ILE A 133 14.49 -42.88 -40.57
CA ILE A 133 14.95 -42.50 -41.90
C ILE A 133 16.43 -42.88 -42.08
N GLU A 134 17.27 -42.62 -41.08
CA GLU A 134 18.71 -42.96 -41.10
C GLU A 134 18.96 -44.47 -41.14
N ARG A 135 18.14 -45.27 -40.42
CA ARG A 135 18.23 -46.74 -40.47
C ARG A 135 17.91 -47.29 -41.86
N GLY A 136 17.04 -46.61 -42.62
CA GLY A 136 16.71 -46.97 -44.00
C GLY A 136 15.89 -48.25 -44.11
N ASP A 137 14.68 -48.27 -43.51
CA ASP A 137 13.80 -49.44 -43.57
C ASP A 137 13.13 -49.58 -44.96
N LEU A 138 13.42 -50.68 -45.67
CA LEU A 138 12.75 -51.02 -46.94
C LEU A 138 11.28 -51.40 -46.66
N LEU A 139 10.37 -50.42 -46.76
CA LEU A 139 8.95 -50.63 -46.46
C LEU A 139 8.25 -51.60 -47.43
N ARG A 140 8.63 -51.59 -48.72
CA ARG A 140 8.02 -52.44 -49.75
C ARG A 140 8.94 -52.59 -50.95
N SER A 141 9.15 -53.83 -51.39
CA SER A 141 9.65 -54.13 -52.73
C SER A 141 8.49 -54.54 -53.64
N VAL A 142 8.57 -54.16 -54.91
CA VAL A 142 7.62 -54.58 -55.95
C VAL A 142 8.43 -55.08 -57.12
N GLN A 143 8.14 -56.29 -57.58
CA GLN A 143 8.75 -56.82 -58.79
C GLN A 143 8.09 -56.17 -60.02
N THR A 144 8.91 -55.83 -61.01
CA THR A 144 8.42 -55.40 -62.32
C THR A 144 7.78 -56.58 -63.04
N LYS A 145 6.81 -56.32 -63.93
CA LYS A 145 6.15 -57.37 -64.72
C LYS A 145 7.14 -58.22 -65.53
N SER A 146 8.22 -57.63 -66.06
CA SER A 146 9.26 -58.38 -66.80
C SER A 146 10.34 -59.00 -65.90
N GLY A 147 10.35 -58.69 -64.60
CA GLY A 147 11.38 -59.07 -63.65
C GLY A 147 12.71 -58.29 -63.76
N ASN A 148 12.83 -57.35 -64.70
CA ASN A 148 14.06 -56.55 -64.88
C ASN A 148 14.02 -55.22 -64.09
N ASN A 149 15.19 -54.60 -63.92
CA ASN A 149 15.28 -53.30 -63.28
C ASN A 149 14.60 -52.21 -64.13
N PRO A 150 13.65 -51.44 -63.58
CA PRO A 150 13.02 -50.35 -64.32
C PRO A 150 14.04 -49.24 -64.61
N GLN A 151 13.91 -48.55 -65.75
CA GLN A 151 14.84 -47.46 -66.12
C GLN A 151 14.36 -46.08 -65.68
N GLY A 152 13.10 -45.75 -65.96
CA GLY A 152 12.46 -44.53 -65.47
C GLY A 152 11.44 -44.88 -64.40
N ILE A 153 11.50 -44.19 -63.25
CA ILE A 153 10.49 -44.29 -62.20
C ILE A 153 10.00 -42.87 -61.88
N ALA A 154 8.69 -42.69 -61.83
CA ALA A 154 8.07 -41.43 -61.44
C ALA A 154 6.82 -41.69 -60.60
N VAL A 155 6.51 -40.77 -59.68
CA VAL A 155 5.23 -40.76 -58.96
C VAL A 155 4.31 -39.75 -59.65
N ILE A 156 3.09 -40.17 -59.98
CA ILE A 156 2.09 -39.31 -60.63
C ILE A 156 1.16 -38.67 -59.59
N LYS A 157 0.43 -37.63 -59.99
CA LYS A 157 -0.47 -36.84 -59.10
C LYS A 157 -1.48 -37.69 -58.32
N SER A 158 -1.91 -38.82 -58.87
CA SER A 158 -2.81 -39.78 -58.20
C SER A 158 -2.11 -40.66 -57.15
N ARG A 159 -0.85 -40.35 -56.78
CA ARG A 159 0.00 -41.14 -55.88
C ARG A 159 0.27 -42.57 -56.38
N GLY A 160 0.06 -42.83 -57.67
CA GLY A 160 0.53 -44.03 -58.33
C GLY A 160 2.01 -43.93 -58.68
N LEU A 161 2.69 -45.08 -58.73
CA LEU A 161 4.06 -45.19 -59.21
C LEU A 161 4.03 -45.67 -60.66
N VAL A 162 4.63 -44.91 -61.56
CA VAL A 162 4.80 -45.29 -62.97
C VAL A 162 6.25 -45.66 -63.20
N TYR A 163 6.47 -46.74 -63.95
CA TYR A 163 7.81 -47.12 -64.36
C TYR A 163 7.87 -47.55 -65.83
N SER A 164 8.99 -47.29 -66.50
CA SER A 164 9.27 -47.77 -67.85
C SER A 164 10.05 -49.09 -67.83
N ASP A 165 9.60 -50.03 -68.65
CA ASP A 165 10.22 -51.33 -68.84
C ASP A 165 10.83 -51.39 -70.24
N TYR A 166 12.16 -51.43 -70.29
CA TYR A 166 12.89 -51.39 -71.55
C TYR A 166 12.67 -52.66 -72.38
N LYS A 167 12.49 -53.82 -71.74
CA LYS A 167 12.49 -55.12 -72.42
C LYS A 167 11.22 -55.35 -73.24
N ASP A 168 10.08 -54.91 -72.72
CA ASP A 168 8.79 -54.98 -73.41
C ASP A 168 8.29 -53.61 -73.91
N SER A 169 9.11 -52.56 -73.75
CA SER A 169 8.81 -51.18 -74.14
C SER A 169 7.51 -50.63 -73.52
N SER A 170 7.11 -51.16 -72.37
CA SER A 170 5.86 -50.79 -71.71
C SER A 170 6.06 -49.70 -70.66
N ILE A 171 4.99 -48.93 -70.44
CA ILE A 171 4.83 -48.03 -69.30
C ILE A 171 3.83 -48.69 -68.36
N ASN A 172 4.29 -49.01 -67.15
CA ASN A 172 3.48 -49.70 -66.14
C ASN A 172 3.08 -48.73 -65.04
N LEU A 173 1.81 -48.79 -64.64
CA LEU A 173 1.28 -48.04 -63.51
C LEU A 173 0.99 -49.00 -62.35
N LEU A 174 1.64 -48.77 -61.23
CA LEU A 174 1.34 -49.37 -59.94
C LEU A 174 0.46 -48.40 -59.14
N VAL A 175 -0.82 -48.74 -59.00
CA VAL A 175 -1.74 -47.99 -58.12
C VAL A 175 -1.71 -48.62 -56.75
N THR A 176 -1.33 -47.85 -55.72
CA THR A 176 -1.46 -48.28 -54.32
C THR A 176 -2.86 -47.95 -53.85
N LEU A 177 -3.74 -48.96 -53.77
CA LEU A 177 -5.01 -48.83 -53.06
C LEU A 177 -4.72 -48.99 -51.56
N ASN A 178 -4.93 -47.94 -50.77
CA ASN A 178 -4.91 -48.04 -49.32
C ASN A 178 -6.14 -48.86 -48.88
N THR A 179 -6.01 -50.18 -48.80
CA THR A 179 -7.00 -51.03 -48.15
C THR A 179 -6.80 -50.98 -46.65
N SER A 180 -7.26 -49.89 -46.03
CA SER A 180 -7.54 -49.87 -44.60
C SER A 180 -8.84 -50.66 -44.36
N ALA A 181 -8.76 -51.99 -44.45
CA ALA A 181 -9.84 -52.87 -43.99
C ALA A 181 -9.93 -52.72 -42.46
N ARG A 182 -10.91 -51.95 -42.02
CA ARG A 182 -11.32 -51.81 -40.63
C ARG A 182 -12.05 -53.09 -40.23
N THR A 183 -11.34 -54.09 -39.70
CA THR A 183 -11.98 -55.17 -38.97
C THR A 183 -12.43 -54.63 -37.60
N ARG A 184 -13.73 -54.40 -37.47
CA ARG A 184 -14.41 -54.34 -36.18
C ARG A 184 -14.66 -55.78 -35.74
N THR A 185 -14.11 -56.15 -34.59
CA THR A 185 -14.68 -57.15 -33.68
C THR A 185 -14.95 -56.45 -32.37
#